data_AF-R7IRY1-F1
#
_entry.id   AF-R7IRY1-F1
#
_cell.length_a   1.000
_cell.length_b   1.000
_cell.length_c   1.000
_cell.angle_alpha   90.00
_cell.angle_beta   90.00
_cell.angle_gamma   90.00
#
_symmetry.space_group_name_H-M   'P 1'
#
loop_
_entity.id
_entity.type
_entity.pdbx_description
1 polymer ?
#
loop_
_entity_poly.entity_id
_entity_poly.type
_entity_poly.pdbx_seq_one_letter_code
_entity_poly.pdbx_strand_id
1 'polypeptide(L)'
;MKISEKEGSITLEACISLFMFTFLMLFVAGLMVLYMAQAGMSHALLQTSESMSLDPYAIEQLNLTGAGVEASIGVYVSDLVTKLFGNNNSNPYFTTSQRWYRPENKSMIQSVAKKRFVGYLANGDESRAEDLLKKYNIVNGLSGLDFSESEVKNGDLYLVVKYKMEYEFNTFGIGQINVKQKAKVRLFGYK
;
A
#
# COMPACT_ATOMS: atom_id res chain seq x y z
N MET A 1 12.36 -46.19 -48.30
CA MET A 1 12.66 -46.09 -46.85
C MET A 1 12.61 -44.60 -46.48
N LYS A 2 11.43 -44.09 -46.07
CA LYS A 2 11.19 -42.64 -45.89
C LYS A 2 10.16 -42.33 -44.78
N ILE A 3 9.88 -43.33 -43.94
CA ILE A 3 8.76 -43.30 -42.98
C ILE A 3 9.26 -42.94 -41.56
N SER A 4 10.51 -43.27 -41.20
CA SER A 4 11.02 -43.00 -39.84
C SER A 4 11.41 -41.53 -39.58
N GLU A 5 11.70 -40.74 -40.62
CA GLU A 5 12.05 -39.32 -40.45
C GLU A 5 10.85 -38.47 -39.99
N LYS A 6 9.62 -38.85 -40.37
CA LYS A 6 8.40 -38.13 -39.97
C LYS A 6 8.01 -38.36 -38.51
N GLU A 7 8.24 -39.56 -37.98
CA GLU A 7 7.91 -39.89 -36.58
C GLU A 7 8.84 -39.21 -35.57
N GLY A 8 10.15 -39.10 -35.91
CA GLY A 8 11.11 -38.35 -35.09
C GLY A 8 10.81 -36.85 -35.01
N SER A 9 10.34 -36.26 -36.11
CA SER A 9 9.97 -34.83 -36.17
C SER A 9 8.77 -34.51 -35.28
N ILE A 10 7.75 -35.37 -35.24
CA ILE A 10 6.54 -35.17 -34.42
C ILE A 10 6.90 -35.17 -32.93
N THR A 11 7.80 -36.05 -32.51
CA THR A 11 8.28 -36.10 -31.11
C THR A 11 9.08 -34.85 -30.75
N LEU A 12 9.90 -34.35 -31.67
CA LEU A 12 10.70 -33.15 -31.46
C LEU A 12 9.84 -31.88 -31.38
N GLU A 13 8.82 -31.76 -32.24
CA GLU A 13 7.85 -30.66 -32.21
C GLU A 13 7.02 -30.68 -30.92
N ALA A 14 6.61 -31.86 -30.44
CA ALA A 14 5.90 -32.02 -29.17
C ALA A 14 6.78 -31.63 -27.96
N CYS A 15 8.06 -32.01 -27.95
CA CYS A 15 9.01 -31.59 -26.90
C CYS A 15 9.17 -30.08 -26.87
N ILE A 16 9.40 -29.44 -28.01
CA ILE A 16 9.54 -27.97 -28.09
C ILE A 16 8.26 -27.28 -27.61
N SER A 17 7.09 -27.79 -28.02
CA SER A 17 5.79 -27.26 -27.59
C SER A 17 5.60 -27.33 -26.07
N LEU A 18 5.99 -28.46 -25.44
CA LEU A 18 5.90 -28.64 -24.00
C LEU A 18 6.83 -27.67 -23.24
N PHE A 19 8.06 -27.50 -23.73
CA PHE A 19 9.00 -26.54 -23.13
C PHE A 19 8.49 -25.11 -23.25
N MET A 20 8.05 -24.71 -24.44
CA MET A 20 7.50 -23.37 -24.66
C MET A 20 6.27 -23.11 -23.78
N PHE A 21 5.39 -24.09 -23.64
CA PHE A 21 4.24 -24.01 -22.75
C PHE A 21 4.64 -23.86 -21.28
N THR A 22 5.65 -24.59 -20.82
CA THR A 22 6.14 -24.47 -19.43
C THR A 22 6.72 -23.09 -19.16
N PHE A 23 7.54 -22.56 -20.09
CA PHE A 23 8.05 -21.18 -19.99
C PHE A 23 6.92 -20.15 -19.98
N LEU A 24 5.91 -20.32 -20.83
CA LEU A 24 4.73 -19.46 -20.84
C LEU A 24 4.00 -19.50 -19.48
N MET A 25 3.79 -20.69 -18.92
CA MET A 25 3.11 -20.83 -17.63
C MET A 25 3.89 -20.19 -16.48
N LEU A 26 5.23 -20.33 -16.46
CA LEU A 26 6.09 -19.61 -15.50
C LEU A 26 6.02 -18.10 -15.69
N PHE A 27 6.00 -17.63 -16.93
CA PHE A 27 5.85 -16.21 -17.24
C PHE A 27 4.51 -15.65 -16.74
N VAL A 28 3.41 -16.35 -17.02
CA VAL A 28 2.07 -15.96 -16.55
C VAL A 28 1.99 -16.01 -15.03
N ALA A 29 2.58 -17.02 -14.38
CA ALA A 29 2.64 -17.09 -12.92
C ALA A 29 3.41 -15.90 -12.31
N GLY A 30 4.55 -15.51 -12.89
CA GLY A 30 5.27 -14.32 -12.44
C GLY A 30 4.49 -13.03 -12.61
N LEU A 31 3.74 -12.88 -13.72
CA LEU A 31 2.84 -11.75 -13.92
C LEU A 31 1.69 -11.72 -12.90
N MET A 32 1.17 -12.87 -12.48
CA MET A 32 0.13 -12.93 -11.44
C MET A 32 0.64 -12.37 -10.11
N VAL A 33 1.85 -12.74 -9.68
CA VAL A 33 2.45 -12.21 -8.43
C VAL A 33 2.63 -10.69 -8.51
N LEU A 34 3.11 -10.19 -9.66
CA LEU A 34 3.25 -8.75 -9.91
C LEU A 34 1.91 -8.03 -9.79
N TYR A 35 0.85 -8.58 -10.38
CA TYR A 35 -0.48 -8.00 -10.31
C TYR A 35 -1.05 -8.03 -8.88
N MET A 36 -0.90 -9.15 -8.16
CA MET A 36 -1.31 -9.27 -6.76
C MET A 36 -0.61 -8.24 -5.87
N ALA A 37 0.70 -8.07 -6.05
CA ALA A 37 1.48 -7.05 -5.36
C ALA A 37 0.93 -5.64 -5.63
N GLN A 38 0.76 -5.27 -6.89
CA GLN A 38 0.24 -3.95 -7.25
C GLN A 38 -1.18 -3.71 -6.72
N ALA A 39 -2.04 -4.72 -6.76
CA ALA A 39 -3.41 -4.64 -6.26
C ALA A 39 -3.45 -4.48 -4.73
N GLY A 40 -2.68 -5.30 -3.99
CA GLY A 40 -2.58 -5.21 -2.53
C GLY A 40 -2.02 -3.86 -2.07
N MET A 41 -0.96 -3.38 -2.72
CA MET A 41 -0.38 -2.06 -2.45
C MET A 41 -1.37 -0.92 -2.76
N SER A 42 -2.11 -1.02 -3.87
CA SER A 42 -3.12 0.00 -4.25
C SER A 42 -4.26 0.05 -3.24
N HIS A 43 -4.75 -1.11 -2.79
CA HIS A 43 -5.83 -1.16 -1.80
C HIS A 43 -5.41 -0.53 -0.46
N ALA A 44 -4.24 -0.92 0.05
CA ALA A 44 -3.70 -0.33 1.27
C ALA A 44 -3.44 1.18 1.12
N LEU A 45 -2.97 1.64 -0.05
CA LEU A 45 -2.74 3.05 -0.34
C LEU A 45 -4.06 3.85 -0.35
N LEU A 46 -5.11 3.32 -0.98
CA LEU A 46 -6.42 3.96 -1.03
C LEU A 46 -7.03 4.08 0.36
N GLN A 47 -7.09 2.99 1.12
CA GLN A 47 -7.60 3.01 2.50
C GLN A 47 -6.79 3.95 3.41
N THR A 48 -5.48 3.98 3.23
CA THR A 48 -4.61 4.94 3.93
C THR A 48 -4.98 6.37 3.59
N SER A 49 -5.14 6.67 2.30
CA SER A 49 -5.50 8.02 1.86
C SER A 49 -6.86 8.45 2.40
N GLU A 50 -7.88 7.59 2.32
CA GLU A 50 -9.22 7.86 2.85
C GLU A 50 -9.18 8.10 4.34
N SER A 51 -8.48 7.26 5.10
CA SER A 51 -8.41 7.45 6.54
C SER A 51 -7.65 8.71 6.94
N MET A 52 -6.54 9.03 6.26
CA MET A 52 -5.83 10.29 6.48
C MET A 52 -6.70 11.49 6.11
N SER A 53 -7.57 11.38 5.12
CA SER A 53 -8.45 12.48 4.72
C SER A 53 -9.40 12.96 5.83
N LEU A 54 -9.69 12.09 6.81
CA LEU A 54 -10.58 12.37 7.93
C LEU A 54 -9.85 12.97 9.15
N ASP A 55 -8.52 12.86 9.22
CA ASP A 55 -7.73 13.36 10.36
C ASP A 55 -7.97 14.86 10.65
N PRO A 56 -8.01 15.78 9.67
CA PRO A 56 -8.22 17.21 9.96
C PRO A 56 -9.59 17.47 10.58
N TYR A 57 -10.64 16.81 10.10
CA TYR A 57 -11.99 16.94 10.66
C TYR A 57 -12.05 16.40 12.10
N ALA A 58 -11.48 15.22 12.33
CA ALA A 58 -11.45 14.59 13.64
C ALA A 58 -10.68 15.44 14.67
N ILE A 59 -9.57 16.06 14.26
CA ILE A 59 -8.75 16.88 15.15
C ILE A 59 -9.36 18.26 15.38
N GLU A 60 -9.85 18.94 14.33
CA GLU A 60 -10.23 20.36 14.42
C GLU A 60 -11.71 20.58 14.76
N GLN A 61 -12.62 19.72 14.31
CA GLN A 61 -14.05 19.89 14.57
C GLN A 61 -14.56 19.04 15.73
N LEU A 62 -14.04 17.82 15.88
CA LEU A 62 -14.44 16.93 16.98
C LEU A 62 -13.58 17.10 18.23
N ASN A 63 -12.56 17.95 18.17
CA ASN A 63 -11.80 18.45 19.31
C ASN A 63 -11.24 17.32 20.20
N LEU A 64 -10.75 16.25 19.56
CA LEU A 64 -10.12 15.09 20.22
C LEU A 64 -8.86 15.45 21.04
N THR A 65 -8.41 16.72 20.98
CA THR A 65 -7.31 17.28 21.79
C THR A 65 -7.77 18.08 23.02
N GLY A 66 -9.03 18.00 23.44
CA GLY A 66 -9.44 18.39 24.80
C GLY A 66 -9.48 19.89 25.09
N ALA A 67 -9.85 20.74 24.13
CA ALA A 67 -9.99 22.19 24.37
C ALA A 67 -11.35 22.71 23.88
N GLY A 68 -12.37 22.64 24.75
CA GLY A 68 -13.59 23.43 24.62
C GLY A 68 -14.80 22.72 24.02
N VAL A 69 -15.33 21.72 24.73
CA VAL A 69 -16.69 21.24 24.49
C VAL A 69 -17.54 21.60 25.70
N GLU A 70 -18.24 22.74 25.62
CA GLU A 70 -19.25 23.17 26.61
C GLU A 70 -20.62 22.50 26.35
N ALA A 71 -20.75 21.65 25.33
CA ALA A 71 -21.99 20.93 25.02
C ALA A 71 -21.85 19.44 25.33
N SER A 72 -22.65 18.93 26.26
CA SER A 72 -22.71 17.51 26.66
C SER A 72 -22.70 16.53 25.48
N ILE A 73 -23.30 16.88 24.34
CA ILE A 73 -23.32 16.10 23.10
C ILE A 73 -21.92 15.87 22.50
N GLY A 74 -21.03 16.86 22.56
CA GLY A 74 -19.69 16.74 21.96
C GLY A 74 -18.79 15.75 22.69
N VAL A 75 -19.01 15.52 23.99
CA VAL A 75 -18.30 14.48 24.77
C VAL A 75 -18.79 13.09 24.39
N TYR A 76 -20.09 12.90 24.16
CA TYR A 76 -20.63 11.61 23.71
C TYR A 76 -20.21 11.29 22.27
N VAL A 77 -20.19 12.28 21.39
CA VAL A 77 -19.73 12.10 20.00
C VAL A 77 -18.23 11.83 19.96
N SER A 78 -17.43 12.53 20.74
CA SER A 78 -15.98 12.27 20.80
C SER A 78 -15.67 10.92 21.44
N ASP A 79 -16.39 10.48 22.47
CA ASP A 79 -16.27 9.14 23.05
C ASP A 79 -16.70 8.05 22.06
N LEU A 80 -17.79 8.25 21.31
CA LEU A 80 -18.23 7.32 20.25
C LEU A 80 -17.18 7.22 19.13
N VAL A 81 -16.64 8.36 18.67
CA VAL A 81 -15.59 8.40 17.64
C VAL A 81 -14.30 7.77 18.14
N THR A 82 -13.92 8.02 19.39
CA THR A 82 -12.75 7.39 20.01
C THR A 82 -12.95 5.88 20.19
N LYS A 83 -14.17 5.42 20.47
CA LYS A 83 -14.50 3.98 20.54
C LYS A 83 -14.56 3.31 19.17
N LEU A 84 -15.00 4.01 18.13
CA LEU A 84 -15.13 3.47 16.77
C LEU A 84 -13.81 3.49 15.99
N PHE A 85 -13.04 4.57 16.12
CA PHE A 85 -11.81 4.79 15.36
C PHE A 85 -10.54 4.56 16.20
N GLY A 86 -10.66 4.54 17.52
CA GLY A 86 -9.53 4.40 18.46
C GLY A 86 -8.97 5.75 18.91
N ASN A 87 -8.10 5.70 19.92
CA ASN A 87 -7.22 6.82 20.29
C ASN A 87 -5.78 6.50 19.83
N ASN A 88 -4.95 7.51 19.56
CA ASN A 88 -3.54 7.36 19.14
C ASN A 88 -2.74 6.50 20.13
N ASN A 89 -3.08 6.51 21.42
CA ASN A 89 -2.45 5.69 22.45
C ASN A 89 -2.84 4.20 22.39
N SER A 90 -4.01 3.90 21.84
CA SER A 90 -4.55 2.54 21.71
C SER A 90 -4.41 1.96 20.31
N ASN A 91 -4.36 2.82 19.28
CA ASN A 91 -4.33 2.41 17.89
C ASN A 91 -3.53 3.38 16.99
N PRO A 92 -2.19 3.41 17.13
CA PRO A 92 -1.32 4.37 16.42
C PRO A 92 -1.24 4.13 14.90
N TYR A 93 -1.74 2.98 14.42
CA TYR A 93 -1.78 2.63 13.00
C TYR A 93 -3.07 3.11 12.31
N PHE A 94 -4.11 3.47 13.07
CA PHE A 94 -5.42 3.86 12.54
C PHE A 94 -5.96 5.18 13.08
N THR A 95 -5.18 5.90 13.90
CA THR A 95 -5.48 7.29 14.29
C THR A 95 -4.18 8.06 14.49
N THR A 96 -4.24 9.38 14.32
CA THR A 96 -3.17 10.28 14.74
C THR A 96 -3.77 11.53 15.35
N SER A 97 -3.13 12.05 16.40
CA SER A 97 -3.47 13.35 16.99
C SER A 97 -2.60 14.47 16.40
N GLN A 98 -1.70 14.14 15.47
CA GLN A 98 -0.73 15.08 14.89
C GLN A 98 -1.35 15.83 13.72
N ARG A 99 -1.14 17.15 13.67
CA ARG A 99 -1.61 18.02 12.58
C ARG A 99 -0.65 17.99 11.39
N TRP A 100 -0.43 16.82 10.81
CA TRP A 100 0.50 16.57 9.70
C TRP A 100 0.13 17.29 8.40
N TYR A 101 -1.14 17.67 8.24
CA TYR A 101 -1.68 18.37 7.07
C TYR A 101 -1.35 19.87 7.05
N ARG A 102 -0.75 20.40 8.13
CA ARG A 102 -0.31 21.80 8.19
C ARG A 102 1.05 22.00 7.53
N PRO A 103 1.31 23.16 6.92
CA PRO A 103 2.58 23.44 6.25
C PRO A 103 3.81 23.24 7.16
N GLU A 104 3.69 23.59 8.45
CA GLU A 104 4.76 23.42 9.45
C GLU A 104 5.18 21.95 9.67
N ASN A 105 4.28 20.99 9.41
CA ASN A 105 4.46 19.57 9.75
C ASN A 105 4.59 18.69 8.50
N LYS A 106 4.94 19.25 7.35
CA LYS A 106 5.04 18.52 6.08
C LYS A 106 5.95 17.27 6.17
N SER A 107 7.00 17.31 6.97
CA SER A 107 7.91 16.18 7.21
C SER A 107 7.23 14.98 7.89
N MET A 108 6.12 15.19 8.59
CA MET A 108 5.37 14.13 9.29
C MET A 108 4.47 13.31 8.36
N ILE A 109 4.19 13.80 7.14
CA ILE A 109 3.32 13.11 6.18
C ILE A 109 3.86 11.71 5.89
N GLN A 110 5.17 11.56 5.70
CA GLN A 110 5.81 10.28 5.40
C GLN A 110 5.65 9.27 6.54
N SER A 111 5.85 9.70 7.79
CA SER A 111 5.79 8.80 8.95
C SER A 111 4.35 8.40 9.26
N VAL A 112 3.40 9.34 9.17
CA VAL A 112 1.96 9.06 9.32
C VAL A 112 1.48 8.14 8.20
N ALA A 113 1.81 8.46 6.95
CA ALA A 113 1.47 7.63 5.79
C ALA A 113 1.99 6.19 5.94
N LYS A 114 3.26 6.02 6.32
CA LYS A 114 3.86 4.69 6.49
C LYS A 114 3.16 3.90 7.61
N LYS A 115 2.87 4.52 8.76
CA LYS A 115 2.14 3.85 9.84
C LYS A 115 0.73 3.44 9.41
N ARG A 116 -0.01 4.36 8.81
CA ARG A 116 -1.36 4.10 8.29
C ARG A 116 -1.37 2.97 7.26
N PHE A 117 -0.38 2.99 6.37
CA PHE A 117 -0.21 1.96 5.35
C PHE A 117 0.02 0.57 5.94
N VAL A 118 0.85 0.44 6.97
CA VAL A 118 1.02 -0.82 7.72
C VAL A 118 -0.28 -1.23 8.41
N GLY A 119 -1.03 -0.27 8.94
CA GLY A 119 -2.38 -0.46 9.47
C GLY A 119 -3.29 -1.18 8.48
N TYR A 120 -3.41 -0.65 7.27
CA TYR A 120 -4.31 -1.23 6.26
C TYR A 120 -3.74 -2.46 5.54
N LEU A 121 -2.42 -2.58 5.41
CA LEU A 121 -1.80 -3.73 4.77
C LEU A 121 -1.84 -5.00 5.64
N ALA A 122 -1.62 -4.84 6.96
CA ALA A 122 -1.41 -5.97 7.86
C ALA A 122 -2.06 -5.80 9.24
N ASN A 123 -3.06 -4.93 9.35
CA ASN A 123 -3.76 -4.64 10.60
C ASN A 123 -2.85 -4.10 11.72
N GLY A 124 -1.80 -3.37 11.35
CA GLY A 124 -0.83 -2.80 12.30
C GLY A 124 0.26 -3.78 12.77
N ASP A 125 0.27 -5.02 12.28
CA ASP A 125 1.34 -5.99 12.53
C ASP A 125 2.49 -5.81 11.52
N GLU A 126 3.60 -5.23 11.99
CA GLU A 126 4.78 -4.98 11.16
C GLU A 126 5.45 -6.26 10.66
N SER A 127 5.43 -7.35 11.43
CA SER A 127 5.99 -8.63 11.00
C SER A 127 5.16 -9.22 9.86
N ARG A 128 3.84 -9.19 10.00
CA ARG A 128 2.93 -9.65 8.95
C ARG A 128 3.00 -8.76 7.71
N ALA A 129 3.17 -7.45 7.89
CA ALA A 129 3.38 -6.53 6.77
C ALA A 129 4.67 -6.87 6.01
N GLU A 130 5.77 -7.10 6.73
CA GLU A 130 7.05 -7.50 6.14
C GLU A 130 6.92 -8.83 5.36
N ASP A 131 6.21 -9.81 5.92
CA ASP A 131 5.98 -11.09 5.24
C ASP A 131 5.12 -10.95 3.97
N LEU A 132 4.10 -10.07 3.99
CA LEU A 132 3.31 -9.77 2.80
C LEU A 132 4.14 -9.08 1.72
N LEU A 133 4.96 -8.11 2.08
CA LEU A 133 5.82 -7.39 1.13
C LEU A 133 6.88 -8.31 0.52
N LYS A 134 7.44 -9.25 1.30
CA LYS A 134 8.33 -10.29 0.78
C LYS A 134 7.64 -11.23 -0.20
N LYS A 135 6.40 -11.66 0.10
CA LYS A 135 5.57 -12.47 -0.83
C LYS A 135 5.26 -11.72 -2.14
N TYR A 136 5.24 -10.39 -2.09
CA TYR A 136 5.08 -9.54 -3.26
C TYR A 136 6.40 -9.25 -4.00
N ASN A 137 7.50 -9.87 -3.59
CA ASN A 137 8.85 -9.61 -4.07
C ASN A 137 9.24 -8.12 -4.00
N ILE A 138 8.74 -7.40 -2.99
CA ILE A 138 9.11 -6.00 -2.79
C ILE A 138 10.50 -5.96 -2.13
N VAL A 139 11.42 -5.28 -2.79
CA VAL A 139 12.80 -5.15 -2.35
C VAL A 139 12.85 -4.33 -1.07
N ASN A 140 13.57 -4.82 -0.06
CA ASN A 140 13.73 -4.22 1.26
C ASN A 140 12.42 -4.07 2.06
N GLY A 141 11.35 -4.79 1.70
CA GLY A 141 10.12 -4.86 2.49
C GLY A 141 9.58 -3.49 2.91
N LEU A 142 9.30 -3.31 4.19
CA LEU A 142 8.80 -2.03 4.75
C LEU A 142 9.79 -0.87 4.61
N SER A 143 11.09 -1.16 4.62
CA SER A 143 12.14 -0.14 4.45
C SER A 143 12.29 0.30 2.99
N GLY A 144 11.81 -0.50 2.04
CA GLY A 144 11.77 -0.17 0.62
C GLY A 144 10.62 0.75 0.21
N LEU A 145 9.66 1.00 1.10
CA LEU A 145 8.53 1.88 0.84
C LEU A 145 8.89 3.35 1.07
N ASP A 146 8.81 4.15 0.02
CA ASP A 146 9.11 5.57 0.02
C ASP A 146 7.85 6.41 -0.20
N PHE A 147 7.48 7.21 0.81
CA PHE A 147 6.36 8.14 0.77
C PHE A 147 6.78 9.61 0.66
N SER A 148 8.06 9.89 0.38
CA SER A 148 8.64 11.25 0.37
C SER A 148 7.99 12.22 -0.61
N GLU A 149 7.39 11.72 -1.69
CA GLU A 149 6.65 12.55 -2.66
C GLU A 149 5.21 12.86 -2.25
N SER A 150 4.78 12.40 -1.07
CA SER A 150 3.43 12.68 -0.57
C SER A 150 3.31 14.12 -0.09
N GLU A 151 2.22 14.79 -0.44
CA GLU A 151 2.03 16.21 -0.13
C GLU A 151 0.55 16.61 -0.03
N VAL A 152 0.29 17.68 0.71
CA VAL A 152 -1.00 18.36 0.73
C VAL A 152 -0.91 19.61 -0.14
N LYS A 153 -1.81 19.76 -1.10
CA LYS A 153 -1.93 20.94 -1.98
C LYS A 153 -3.39 21.32 -2.14
N ASN A 154 -3.72 22.58 -1.85
CA ASN A 154 -5.07 23.14 -2.03
C ASN A 154 -6.19 22.32 -1.34
N GLY A 155 -5.91 21.77 -0.15
CA GLY A 155 -6.86 20.92 0.59
C GLY A 155 -7.02 19.50 0.03
N ASP A 156 -6.23 19.11 -0.97
CA ASP A 156 -6.14 17.73 -1.44
C ASP A 156 -4.85 17.08 -0.92
N LEU A 157 -4.95 15.87 -0.38
CA LEU A 157 -3.82 15.01 -0.09
C LEU A 157 -3.47 14.19 -1.34
N TYR A 158 -2.22 14.31 -1.78
CA TYR A 158 -1.60 13.46 -2.79
C TYR A 158 -0.69 12.47 -2.08
N LEU A 159 -1.16 11.24 -1.91
CA LEU A 159 -0.39 10.18 -1.28
C LEU A 159 0.33 9.39 -2.36
N VAL A 160 1.65 9.33 -2.28
CA VAL A 160 2.51 8.66 -3.27
C VAL A 160 3.35 7.61 -2.55
N VAL A 161 3.32 6.37 -3.03
CA VAL A 161 4.24 5.32 -2.59
C VAL A 161 5.10 4.88 -3.75
N LYS A 162 6.42 4.86 -3.53
CA LYS A 162 7.40 4.30 -4.43
C LYS A 162 8.03 3.07 -3.80
N TYR A 163 8.23 2.05 -4.61
CA TYR A 163 8.88 0.82 -4.18
C TYR A 163 9.45 0.10 -5.38
N LYS A 164 10.36 -0.84 -5.11
CA LYS A 164 10.95 -1.71 -6.14
C LYS A 164 10.42 -3.11 -5.96
N MET A 165 10.07 -3.75 -7.07
CA MET A 165 9.71 -5.18 -7.08
C MET A 165 10.72 -5.96 -7.90
N GLU A 166 11.00 -7.17 -7.45
CA GLU A 166 11.72 -8.18 -8.23
C GLU A 166 10.75 -9.15 -8.88
N TYR A 167 11.15 -9.65 -10.04
CA TYR A 167 10.39 -10.68 -10.73
C TYR A 167 10.60 -12.05 -10.05
N GLU A 168 9.52 -12.80 -9.82
CA GLU A 168 9.56 -14.10 -9.11
C GLU A 168 10.60 -15.07 -9.71
N PHE A 169 10.66 -15.14 -11.05
CA PHE A 169 11.57 -16.03 -11.76
C PHE A 169 12.80 -15.29 -12.30
N ASN A 170 13.43 -14.47 -11.46
CA ASN A 170 14.63 -13.70 -11.80
C ASN A 170 15.92 -14.55 -11.79
N THR A 171 15.95 -15.64 -12.57
CA THR A 171 17.09 -16.57 -12.63
C THR A 171 18.36 -15.98 -13.26
N PHE A 172 18.30 -14.78 -13.86
CA PHE A 172 19.43 -14.14 -14.54
C PHE A 172 19.64 -12.66 -14.16
N GLY A 173 19.04 -12.17 -13.07
CA GLY A 173 19.22 -10.77 -12.64
C GLY A 173 18.58 -9.73 -13.59
N ILE A 174 17.59 -10.14 -14.39
CA ILE A 174 16.98 -9.36 -15.49
C ILE A 174 16.10 -8.19 -14.99
N GLY A 175 15.98 -7.98 -13.68
CA GLY A 175 15.88 -6.62 -13.16
C GLY A 175 14.77 -6.34 -12.17
N GLN A 176 14.96 -5.19 -11.50
CA GLN A 176 14.02 -4.60 -10.55
C GLN A 176 13.08 -3.64 -11.29
N ILE A 177 11.79 -3.74 -11.03
CA ILE A 177 10.78 -2.86 -11.57
C ILE A 177 10.51 -1.77 -10.53
N ASN A 178 10.78 -0.51 -10.90
CA ASN A 178 10.40 0.64 -10.09
C ASN A 178 8.91 0.91 -10.27
N VAL A 179 8.14 0.83 -9.19
CA VAL A 179 6.71 1.13 -9.20
C VAL A 179 6.45 2.41 -8.43
N LYS A 180 5.58 3.25 -8.99
CA LYS A 180 5.05 4.45 -8.35
C LYS A 180 3.54 4.40 -8.40
N GLN A 181 2.90 4.40 -7.23
CA GLN A 181 1.44 4.49 -7.11
C GLN A 181 1.07 5.82 -6.46
N LYS A 182 -0.05 6.40 -6.89
CA LYS A 182 -0.52 7.70 -6.43
C LYS A 182 -2.02 7.65 -6.19
N ALA A 183 -2.43 8.08 -5.00
CA ALA A 183 -3.82 8.33 -4.63
C ALA A 183 -4.03 9.83 -4.39
N LYS A 184 -5.22 10.32 -4.74
CA LYS A 184 -5.64 11.70 -4.49
C LYS A 184 -6.94 11.66 -3.69
N VAL A 185 -6.99 12.40 -2.59
CA VAL A 185 -8.20 12.52 -1.76
C VAL A 185 -8.36 13.96 -1.26
N ARG A 186 -9.61 14.41 -1.12
CA ARG A 186 -9.95 15.71 -0.53
C ARG A 186 -9.91 15.59 0.98
N LEU A 187 -9.20 16.49 1.67
CA LEU A 187 -9.20 16.56 3.12
C LEU A 187 -10.54 17.08 3.64
N PHE A 188 -11.13 16.38 4.60
CA PHE A 188 -12.39 16.79 5.23
C PHE A 188 -12.14 17.87 6.27
N GLY A 189 -12.97 18.92 6.26
CA GLY A 189 -12.88 20.01 7.22
C GLY A 189 -11.68 20.95 7.06
N TYR A 190 -10.79 20.71 6.10
CA TYR A 190 -9.65 21.57 5.78
C TYR A 190 -10.16 22.86 5.12
N LYS A 191 -9.92 24.01 5.78
CA LYS A 191 -10.25 25.36 5.29
C LYS A 191 -9.04 26.03 4.67
#